data_AF-H6SMT6-F1
#
_entry.id   AF-H6SMT6-F1
#
_cell.length_a   1.000
_cell.length_b   1.000
_cell.length_c   1.000
_cell.angle_alpha   90.00
_cell.angle_beta   90.00
_cell.angle_gamma   90.00
#
_symmetry.space_group_name_H-M   'P 1'
#
loop_
_entity.id
_entity.type
_entity.pdbx_description
1 polymer ?
#
loop_
_entity_poly.entity_id
_entity_poly.type
_entity_poly.pdbx_seq_one_letter_code
_entity_poly.pdbx_strand_id
1 'polypeptide(L)'
;MPLEMRRLVFRDSEMEEAITLTVRAEALRLAAEADRSGFSKVSLPDAKEKVLSVFVTSDDPLELVATLVAPSGRRTTRFFPNAELIYVLIAYCKVLKIPVARSAGKSLHRCKGGVALDLILRTWDAPEPAKKT
;
A
#
# COMPACT_ATOMS: atom_id res chain seq x y z
N MET A 1 3.49 -27.29 11.07
CA MET A 1 3.71 -26.69 9.74
C MET A 1 4.69 -25.55 9.88
N PRO A 2 5.81 -25.54 9.15
CA PRO A 2 6.73 -24.42 9.17
C PRO A 2 6.04 -23.17 8.59
N LEU A 3 6.35 -22.00 9.16
CA LEU A 3 5.91 -20.71 8.64
C LEU A 3 7.18 -19.96 8.23
N GLU A 4 7.29 -19.61 6.95
CA GLU A 4 8.35 -18.73 6.48
C GLU A 4 7.82 -17.29 6.54
N MET A 5 8.53 -16.41 7.24
CA MET A 5 8.20 -14.98 7.29
C MET A 5 9.17 -14.22 6.39
N ARG A 6 8.64 -13.47 5.42
CA ARG A 6 9.39 -12.51 4.62
C ARG A 6 9.00 -11.10 5.01
N ARG A 7 9.98 -10.26 5.31
CA ARG A 7 9.78 -8.87 5.71
C ARG A 7 10.28 -7.91 4.62
N LEU A 8 9.43 -7.00 4.21
CA LEU A 8 9.78 -5.86 3.36
C LEU A 8 9.72 -4.59 4.22
N VAL A 9 10.80 -3.82 4.25
CA VAL A 9 10.87 -2.57 5.02
C VAL A 9 10.87 -1.39 4.06
N PHE A 10 9.90 -0.50 4.23
CA PHE A 10 9.73 0.71 3.44
C PHE A 10 10.11 1.92 4.28
N ARG A 11 10.97 2.78 3.74
CA ARG A 11 11.30 4.08 4.31
C ARG A 11 10.10 5.03 4.22
N ASP A 12 10.13 6.11 4.99
CA ASP A 12 9.06 7.12 4.96
C ASP A 12 8.90 7.75 3.56
N SER A 13 10.01 7.99 2.85
CA SER A 13 9.95 8.45 1.46
C SER A 13 9.28 7.46 0.52
N GLU A 14 9.46 6.16 0.74
CA GLU A 14 8.82 5.10 -0.07
C GLU A 14 7.34 4.98 0.27
N MET A 15 6.96 5.22 1.53
CA MET A 15 5.55 5.31 1.94
C MET A 15 4.85 6.51 1.26
N GLU A 16 5.47 7.68 1.27
CA GLU A 16 4.94 8.88 0.61
C GLU A 16 4.79 8.67 -0.91
N GLU A 17 5.78 8.04 -1.55
CA GLU A 17 5.74 7.69 -2.96
C GLU A 17 4.61 6.67 -3.26
N ALA A 18 4.50 5.62 -2.45
CA ALA A 18 3.47 4.60 -2.60
C ALA A 18 2.05 5.18 -2.46
N ILE A 19 1.83 6.06 -1.48
CA ILE A 19 0.56 6.76 -1.29
C ILE A 19 0.29 7.68 -2.49
N THR A 20 1.28 8.47 -2.92
CA THR A 20 1.14 9.38 -4.07
C THR A 20 0.75 8.62 -5.34
N LEU A 21 1.38 7.47 -5.61
CA LEU A 21 1.06 6.62 -6.76
C LEU A 21 -0.36 6.06 -6.67
N THR A 22 -0.79 5.65 -5.49
CA THR A 22 -2.13 5.07 -5.29
C THR A 22 -3.22 6.14 -5.46
N VAL A 23 -3.05 7.31 -4.83
CA VAL A 23 -3.97 8.46 -4.98
C VAL A 23 -4.06 8.89 -6.44
N ARG A 24 -2.94 8.98 -7.14
CA ARG A 24 -2.91 9.31 -8.56
C ARG A 24 -3.64 8.28 -9.41
N ALA A 25 -3.41 6.99 -9.18
CA ALA A 25 -4.09 5.92 -9.91
C ALA A 25 -5.60 5.95 -9.69
N GLU A 26 -6.04 6.20 -8.46
CA GLU A 26 -7.46 6.34 -8.12
C GLU A 26 -8.09 7.56 -8.78
N ALA A 27 -7.43 8.72 -8.74
CA ALA A 27 -7.90 9.94 -9.39
C ALA A 27 -8.07 9.75 -10.90
N LEU A 28 -7.11 9.09 -11.57
CA LEU A 28 -7.22 8.77 -13.00
C LEU A 28 -8.38 7.80 -13.28
N ARG A 29 -8.57 6.79 -12.42
CA ARG A 29 -9.69 5.84 -12.53
C ARG A 29 -11.04 6.55 -12.43
N LEU A 30 -11.20 7.41 -11.43
CA LEU A 30 -12.43 8.16 -11.20
C LEU A 30 -12.70 9.17 -12.31
N ALA A 31 -11.66 9.84 -12.82
CA ALA A 31 -11.81 10.75 -13.96
C ALA A 31 -12.29 10.01 -15.22
N ALA A 32 -11.70 8.84 -15.52
CA ALA A 32 -12.11 8.00 -16.65
C ALA A 32 -13.51 7.38 -16.46
N GLU A 33 -13.94 7.15 -15.22
CA GLU A 33 -15.29 6.71 -14.90
C GLU A 33 -16.30 7.84 -15.12
N ALA A 34 -16.02 9.05 -14.62
CA ALA A 34 -16.85 10.24 -14.82
C ALA A 34 -17.01 10.58 -16.31
N ASP A 35 -15.95 10.46 -17.11
CA ASP A 35 -16.00 10.66 -18.57
C ASP A 35 -16.96 9.69 -19.27
N ARG A 36 -17.01 8.43 -18.81
CA ARG A 36 -17.90 7.41 -19.38
C ARG A 36 -19.36 7.56 -18.97
N SER A 37 -19.60 8.16 -17.82
CA SER A 37 -20.91 8.18 -17.16
C SER A 37 -21.57 9.56 -17.15
N GLY A 38 -20.90 10.59 -17.68
CA GLY A 38 -21.42 11.95 -17.78
C GLY A 38 -21.50 12.71 -16.45
N PHE A 39 -20.85 12.21 -15.40
CA PHE A 39 -20.85 12.87 -14.08
C PHE A 39 -19.86 14.03 -14.02
N SER A 40 -20.16 15.00 -13.16
CA SER A 40 -19.31 16.16 -12.90
C SER A 40 -17.97 15.77 -12.27
N LYS A 41 -16.88 16.37 -12.77
CA LYS A 41 -15.51 16.17 -12.24
C LYS A 41 -15.15 17.09 -11.07
N VAL A 42 -16.04 18.01 -10.69
CA VAL A 42 -15.75 19.12 -9.76
C VAL A 42 -15.31 18.63 -8.36
N SER A 43 -15.75 17.44 -7.95
CA SER A 43 -15.43 16.87 -6.63
C SER A 43 -14.41 15.73 -6.68
N LEU A 44 -13.78 15.48 -7.85
CA LEU A 44 -12.81 14.41 -7.97
C LEU A 44 -11.45 14.79 -7.36
N PRO A 45 -10.72 13.82 -6.79
CA PRO A 45 -9.33 14.02 -6.41
C PRO A 45 -8.49 14.37 -7.65
N ASP A 46 -7.51 15.26 -7.48
CA ASP A 46 -6.63 15.66 -8.58
C ASP A 46 -5.49 14.64 -8.72
N ALA A 47 -5.30 14.10 -9.94
CA ALA A 47 -4.24 13.14 -10.23
C ALA A 47 -2.81 13.70 -10.07
N LYS A 48 -2.68 15.01 -9.90
CA LYS A 48 -1.42 15.71 -9.61
C LYS A 48 -1.24 16.02 -8.12
N GLU A 49 -2.15 15.58 -7.25
CA GLU A 49 -1.96 15.66 -5.80
C GLU A 49 -0.69 14.90 -5.38
N LYS A 50 0.09 15.52 -4.50
CA LYS A 50 1.28 14.93 -3.89
C LYS A 50 1.12 14.87 -2.38
N VAL A 51 1.74 13.88 -1.76
CA VAL A 51 1.85 13.85 -0.29
C VAL A 51 2.76 14.98 0.17
N LEU A 52 2.25 15.84 1.04
CA LEU A 52 3.00 16.90 1.71
C LEU A 52 3.57 16.41 3.04
N SER A 53 2.79 15.63 3.78
CA SER A 53 3.19 15.09 5.07
C SER A 53 2.36 13.87 5.44
N VAL A 54 2.94 12.97 6.23
CA VAL A 54 2.29 11.80 6.79
C VAL A 54 2.36 11.87 8.32
N PHE A 55 1.24 11.59 8.98
CA PHE A 55 1.14 11.49 10.42
C PHE A 55 0.59 10.13 10.82
N VAL A 56 1.34 9.37 11.63
CA VAL A 56 0.90 8.08 12.15
C VAL A 56 -0.09 8.32 13.28
N THR A 57 -1.31 7.78 13.15
CA THR A 57 -2.38 7.92 14.15
C THR A 57 -2.42 6.74 15.13
N SER A 58 -2.02 5.55 14.68
CA SER A 58 -1.93 4.35 15.50
C SER A 58 -0.79 3.48 14.96
N ASP A 59 -0.03 2.81 15.84
CA ASP A 59 1.05 1.90 15.46
C ASP A 59 0.61 0.43 15.36
N ASP A 60 -0.45 0.03 16.09
CA ASP A 60 -1.00 -1.32 16.09
C ASP A 60 -2.53 -1.32 16.30
N PRO A 61 -3.34 -1.50 15.23
CA PRO A 61 -2.92 -1.63 13.84
C PRO A 61 -2.32 -0.31 13.31
N LEU A 62 -1.35 -0.41 12.39
CA LEU A 62 -0.74 0.78 11.79
C LEU A 62 -1.78 1.57 10.98
N GLU A 63 -1.97 2.83 11.32
CA GLU A 63 -2.88 3.78 10.66
C GLU A 63 -2.20 5.13 10.50
N LEU A 64 -2.51 5.85 9.43
CA LEU A 64 -1.95 7.17 9.19
C LEU A 64 -2.94 8.12 8.51
N VAL A 65 -2.68 9.41 8.66
CA VAL A 65 -3.30 10.48 7.90
C VAL A 65 -2.24 11.10 7.00
N ALA A 66 -2.52 11.19 5.70
CA ALA A 66 -1.70 11.92 4.76
C ALA A 66 -2.35 13.27 4.43
N THR A 67 -1.55 14.33 4.44
CA THR A 67 -1.94 15.62 3.85
C THR A 67 -1.49 15.63 2.40
N LEU A 68 -2.43 15.80 1.49
CA LEU A 68 -2.23 15.90 0.06
C LEU A 68 -2.30 17.37 -0.36
N VAL A 69 -1.46 17.76 -1.31
CA VAL A 69 -1.45 19.11 -1.89
C VAL A 69 -1.62 19.02 -3.40
N ALA A 70 -2.64 19.70 -3.92
CA ALA A 70 -2.86 19.86 -5.35
C ALA A 70 -1.98 20.99 -5.93
N PRO A 71 -1.73 21.02 -7.24
CA PRO A 71 -0.99 22.12 -7.88
C PRO A 71 -1.62 23.50 -7.67
N SER A 72 -2.93 23.57 -7.43
CA SER A 72 -3.66 24.79 -7.08
C SER A 72 -3.36 25.31 -5.67
N GLY A 73 -2.60 24.57 -4.86
CA GLY A 73 -2.37 24.87 -3.44
C GLY A 73 -3.45 24.34 -2.51
N ARG A 74 -4.55 23.77 -3.04
CA ARG A 74 -5.59 23.10 -2.23
C ARG A 74 -4.96 21.96 -1.43
N ARG A 75 -5.24 21.94 -0.12
CA ARG A 75 -4.82 20.86 0.78
C ARG A 75 -6.01 20.00 1.16
N THR A 76 -5.81 18.69 1.14
CA THR A 76 -6.81 17.70 1.57
C THR A 76 -6.15 16.72 2.53
N THR A 77 -6.89 16.21 3.50
CA THR A 77 -6.41 15.17 4.42
C THR A 77 -7.12 13.88 4.11
N ARG A 78 -6.38 12.78 4.01
CA ARG A 78 -6.93 11.45 3.80
C ARG A 78 -6.44 10.50 4.88
N PHE A 79 -7.38 9.79 5.49
CA PHE A 79 -7.10 8.72 6.42
C PHE A 79 -6.83 7.42 5.67
N PHE A 80 -5.82 6.69 6.11
CA PHE A 80 -5.42 5.40 5.57
C PHE A 80 -5.44 4.35 6.69
N PRO A 81 -6.48 3.53 6.77
CA PRO A 81 -6.50 2.40 7.69
C PRO A 81 -5.49 1.34 7.27
N ASN A 82 -5.12 0.46 8.20
CA ASN A 82 -4.13 -0.59 7.99
C ASN A 82 -4.35 -1.43 6.72
N ALA A 83 -5.60 -1.83 6.46
CA ALA A 83 -5.94 -2.62 5.28
C ALA A 83 -5.66 -1.86 3.97
N GLU A 84 -5.91 -0.55 3.94
CA GLU A 84 -5.62 0.30 2.78
C GLU A 84 -4.11 0.48 2.62
N LEU A 85 -3.37 0.65 3.72
CA LEU A 85 -1.91 0.71 3.68
C LEU A 85 -1.28 -0.59 3.16
N ILE A 86 -1.82 -1.75 3.53
CA ILE A 86 -1.39 -3.04 2.97
C ILE A 86 -1.62 -3.04 1.45
N TYR A 87 -2.78 -2.58 1.00
CA TYR A 87 -3.08 -2.49 -0.43
C TYR A 87 -2.12 -1.54 -1.17
N VAL A 88 -1.88 -0.35 -0.62
CA VAL A 88 -0.93 0.66 -1.14
C VAL A 88 0.45 0.04 -1.32
N LEU A 89 0.98 -0.63 -0.29
CA LEU A 89 2.31 -1.22 -0.34
C LEU A 89 2.41 -2.42 -1.27
N ILE A 90 1.36 -3.24 -1.39
CA ILE A 90 1.31 -4.32 -2.38
C ILE A 90 1.28 -3.73 -3.80
N ALA A 91 0.50 -2.69 -4.04
CA ALA A 91 0.45 -2.02 -5.33
C ALA A 91 1.82 -1.42 -5.69
N TYR A 92 2.49 -0.81 -4.72
CA TYR A 92 3.85 -0.30 -4.89
C TYR A 92 4.87 -1.40 -5.20
N CYS A 93 4.81 -2.53 -4.48
CA CYS A 93 5.62 -3.71 -4.79
C CYS A 93 5.42 -4.17 -6.25
N LYS A 94 4.18 -4.16 -6.76
CA LYS A 94 3.90 -4.55 -8.15
C LYS A 94 4.55 -3.60 -9.16
N VAL A 95 4.53 -2.29 -8.90
CA VAL A 95 5.20 -1.28 -9.73
C VAL A 95 6.72 -1.54 -9.75
N LEU A 96 7.30 -1.83 -8.58
CA LEU A 96 8.72 -2.17 -8.44
C LEU A 96 9.09 -3.59 -8.86
N LYS A 97 8.12 -4.39 -9.34
CA LYS A 97 8.30 -5.81 -9.70
C LYS A 97 8.84 -6.67 -8.55
N ILE A 98 8.56 -6.30 -7.31
CA ILE A 98 8.87 -7.09 -6.12
C ILE A 98 7.80 -8.18 -5.98
N PRO A 99 8.18 -9.48 -5.97
CA PRO A 99 7.22 -10.56 -5.87
C PRO A 99 6.59 -10.62 -4.48
N VAL A 100 5.27 -10.43 -4.41
CA VAL A 100 4.48 -10.57 -3.18
C VAL A 100 3.54 -11.77 -3.32
N ALA A 101 3.66 -12.72 -2.40
CA ALA A 101 2.84 -13.92 -2.42
C ALA A 101 1.35 -13.59 -2.15
N ARG A 102 0.48 -14.05 -3.05
CA ARG A 102 -0.96 -13.80 -2.97
C ARG A 102 -1.57 -14.43 -1.71
N SER A 103 -1.19 -15.66 -1.40
CA SER A 103 -1.69 -16.46 -0.28
C SER A 103 -1.04 -16.17 1.08
N ALA A 104 -0.05 -15.27 1.15
CA ALA A 104 0.58 -14.92 2.41
C ALA A 104 -0.40 -14.18 3.34
N GLY A 105 -0.31 -14.46 4.65
CA GLY A 105 -0.81 -13.55 5.67
C GLY A 105 -0.03 -12.24 5.59
N LYS A 106 -0.70 -11.10 5.76
CA LYS A 106 -0.09 -9.77 5.58
C LYS A 106 -0.38 -8.94 6.82
N SER A 107 0.66 -8.35 7.38
CA SER A 107 0.54 -7.42 8.50
C SER A 107 1.50 -6.25 8.30
N LEU A 108 1.10 -5.09 8.81
CA LEU A 108 1.91 -3.88 8.82
C LEU A 108 2.13 -3.42 10.25
N HIS A 109 3.36 -3.02 10.54
CA HIS A 109 3.73 -2.39 11.80
C HIS A 109 4.83 -1.37 11.58
N ARG A 110 4.95 -0.41 12.49
CA ARG A 110 6.05 0.55 12.50
C ARG A 110 7.34 -0.14 12.96
N CYS A 111 8.47 0.23 12.36
CA CYS A 111 9.77 -0.32 12.74
C CYS A 111 10.87 0.75 12.66
N LYS A 112 12.05 0.44 13.19
CA LYS A 112 13.22 1.32 13.09
C LYS A 112 13.64 1.42 11.61
N GLY A 113 13.36 2.56 11.00
CA GLY A 113 13.66 2.82 9.59
C GLY A 113 12.43 2.98 8.68
N GLY A 114 11.21 2.83 9.22
CA GLY A 114 9.97 3.12 8.49
C GLY A 114 8.85 2.14 8.82
N VAL A 115 8.24 1.55 7.80
CA VAL A 115 7.11 0.62 7.90
C VAL A 115 7.50 -0.77 7.40
N ALA A 116 7.22 -1.80 8.18
CA ALA A 116 7.47 -3.19 7.80
C ALA A 116 6.19 -3.88 7.36
N LEU A 117 6.20 -4.43 6.14
CA LEU A 117 5.22 -5.37 5.62
C LEU A 117 5.72 -6.80 5.82
N ASP A 118 5.08 -7.51 6.74
CA ASP A 118 5.35 -8.91 6.99
C ASP A 118 4.44 -9.78 6.14
N LEU A 119 5.06 -10.73 5.43
CA LEU A 119 4.42 -11.73 4.60
C LEU A 119 4.64 -13.11 5.24
N ILE A 120 3.60 -13.67 5.83
CA ILE A 120 3.63 -14.99 6.47
C ILE A 120 3.20 -16.03 5.43
N LEU A 121 4.17 -16.80 4.94
CA LEU A 121 3.98 -17.88 3.97
C LEU A 121 3.69 -19.19 4.72
N ARG A 122 2.66 -19.90 4.27
CA ARG A 122 2.49 -21.30 4.62
C ARG A 122 3.37 -22.11 3.67
N THR A 123 4.43 -22.74 4.18
CA THR A 123 5.20 -23.68 3.38
C THR A 123 4.40 -24.98 3.26
N TRP A 124 4.13 -25.42 2.02
CA TRP A 124 3.70 -26.78 1.78
C TRP A 124 4.93 -27.66 2.02
N ASP A 125 4.87 -28.60 2.96
CA ASP A 125 5.97 -29.56 3.13
C ASP A 125 6.15 -30.29 1.78
N ALA A 126 7.34 -30.19 1.20
CA ALA A 126 7.69 -31.03 0.06
C ALA A 126 7.55 -32.50 0.52
N PRO A 127 6.94 -33.39 -0.27
CA PRO A 127 6.83 -34.79 0.12
C PRO A 127 8.24 -35.33 0.41
N GLU A 128 8.42 -35.95 1.58
CA GLU A 128 9.68 -36.60 1.95
C GLU A 128 10.13 -37.50 0.79
N PRO A 129 11.42 -37.46 0.38
CA PRO A 129 11.90 -38.38 -0.63
C PRO A 129 11.68 -39.80 -0.13
N ALA A 130 10.88 -40.56 -0.87
CA ALA A 130 10.56 -41.95 -0.55
C ALA A 130 11.85 -42.70 -0.21
N LYS A 131 11.95 -43.19 1.03
CA LYS A 131 13.04 -44.08 1.44
C LYS A 131 13.03 -45.27 0.49
N LYS A 132 14.05 -45.37 -0.36
CA LYS A 132 14.31 -46.58 -1.15
C LYS A 132 14.68 -47.69 -0.15
N THR A 133 13.73 -48.58 0.11
CA THR A 133 13.98 -49.93 0.65
C THR A 133 14.56 -50.82 -0.42
#